data_AF-A0AAV4JJY8-F1
#
_entry.id   AF-A0AAV4JJY8-F1
#
_cell.length_a   1.000
_cell.length_b   1.000
_cell.length_c   1.000
_cell.angle_alpha   90.00
_cell.angle_beta   90.00
_cell.angle_gamma   90.00
#
_symmetry.space_group_name_H-M   'P 1'
#
loop_
_entity.id
_entity.type
_entity.pdbx_description
1 polymer ?
#
loop_
_entity_poly.entity_id
_entity_poly.type
_entity_poly.pdbx_seq_one_letter_code
_entity_poly.pdbx_strand_id
1 'polypeptide(L)' 'MGTEAVLALMDAAPDTPACAICLDGIDIVRTPLMKAVEMTKLVGQKMNERNFDEVVKLRGR' A
#
# COMPACT_ATOMS: atom_id res chain seq x y z
N MET A 1 9.22 -9.21 4.99
CA MET A 1 7.93 -8.63 5.47
C MET A 1 7.82 -8.65 6.99
N GLY A 2 7.81 -9.80 7.67
CA GLY A 2 7.66 -9.86 9.13
C GLY A 2 8.81 -9.22 9.92
N THR A 3 10.06 -9.52 9.56
CA THR A 3 11.26 -8.88 10.15
C THR A 3 11.24 -7.37 9.96
N GLU A 4 10.94 -6.92 8.74
CA GLU A 4 10.84 -5.49 8.42
C GLU A 4 9.76 -4.78 9.24
N ALA A 5 8.64 -5.44 9.54
CA ALA A 5 7.60 -4.87 10.39
C ALA A 5 8.09 -4.63 11.83
N VAL A 6 8.92 -5.54 12.36
CA VAL A 6 9.55 -5.37 13.68
C VAL A 6 10.57 -4.22 13.64
N LEU A 7 11.40 -4.15 12.60
CA LEU A 7 12.33 -3.03 12.43
C LEU A 7 11.60 -1.69 12.31
N ALA A 8 10.52 -1.64 11.53
CA ALA A 8 9.69 -0.44 11.41
C ALA A 8 9.05 -0.02 12.74
N LEU A 9 8.67 -0.97 13.58
CA LEU A 9 8.18 -0.70 14.93
C LEU A 9 9.28 -0.14 15.83
N MET A 10 10.50 -0.68 15.74
CA MET A 10 11.64 -0.22 16.54
C MET A 10 12.11 1.19 16.12
N ASP A 11 12.02 1.53 14.83
CA ASP A 11 12.42 2.83 14.28
C ASP A 11 11.37 3.94 14.52
N ALA A 12 10.14 3.57 14.89
CA ALA A 12 9.02 4.52 14.96
C ALA A 12 9.08 5.45 16.18
N ALA A 13 8.75 6.72 15.95
CA ALA A 13 8.48 7.73 16.97
C ALA A 13 6.99 8.11 16.98
N PRO A 14 6.49 8.83 18.00
CA PRO A 14 5.05 9.15 18.13
C PRO A 14 4.44 9.90 16.93
N ASP A 15 5.25 10.64 16.18
CA ASP A 15 4.90 11.39 14.98
C ASP A 15 5.10 10.60 13.68
N THR A 16 5.69 9.41 13.75
CA THR A 16 5.91 8.55 12.59
C THR A 16 4.57 8.03 12.07
N PRO A 17 4.22 8.29 10.80
CA PRO A 17 2.94 7.84 10.25
C PRO A 17 2.90 6.31 10.14
N ALA A 18 1.72 5.73 10.34
CA ALA A 18 1.52 4.29 10.17
C ALA A 18 1.92 3.84 8.74
N CYS A 19 2.65 2.73 8.65
CA CYS A 19 3.09 2.16 7.39
C CYS A 19 2.60 0.71 7.21
N ALA A 20 2.47 0.30 5.95
CA ALA A 20 2.31 -1.07 5.53
C ALA A 20 3.62 -1.55 4.89
N ILE A 21 4.05 -2.76 5.25
CA ILE A 21 5.20 -3.40 4.62
C ILE A 21 4.72 -4.09 3.34
N CYS A 22 5.19 -3.62 2.20
CA CYS A 22 4.82 -4.11 0.88
C CYS A 22 6.04 -4.64 0.13
N LEU A 23 5.79 -5.31 -0.99
CA LEU A 23 6.82 -5.66 -1.97
C LEU A 23 6.60 -4.81 -3.22
N ASP A 24 7.68 -4.25 -3.75
CA ASP A 24 7.75 -3.70 -5.10
C ASP A 24 8.75 -4.55 -5.89
N GLY A 25 8.24 -5.44 -6.74
CA GLY A 25 9.02 -6.54 -7.30
C GLY A 25 9.57 -7.47 -6.21
N ILE A 26 10.89 -7.49 -6.05
CA ILE A 26 11.59 -8.29 -5.02
C ILE A 26 11.98 -7.47 -3.79
N ASP A 27 11.87 -6.15 -3.86
CA ASP A 27 12.34 -5.25 -2.81
C ASP A 27 11.24 -5.02 -1.77
N ILE A 28 11.64 -4.95 -0.50
CA ILE A 28 10.74 -4.66 0.60
C ILE A 28 10.65 -3.14 0.77
N VAL A 29 9.44 -2.59 0.72
CA VAL A 29 9.18 -1.15 0.83
C VAL A 29 8.18 -0.84 1.94
N ARG A 30 8.42 0.25 2.68
CA ARG A 30 7.46 0.80 3.65
C ARG A 30 6.56 1.81 2.94
N THR A 31 5.29 1.48 2.77
CA THR A 31 4.31 2.40 2.15
C THR A 31 3.42 3.01 3.22
N PRO A 32 3.11 4.33 3.18
CA PRO A 32 2.15 4.91 4.12
C PRO A 32 0.81 4.17 4.08
N LEU A 33 0.29 3.79 5.25
CA LEU A 33 -0.90 2.94 5.34
C LEU A 33 -2.11 3.58 4.64
N MET A 34 -2.29 4.89 4.83
CA MET A 34 -3.41 5.62 4.21
C MET A 34 -3.34 5.60 2.68
N LYS A 35 -2.14 5.69 2.10
CA LYS A 35 -1.97 5.60 0.64
C LYS A 35 -2.40 4.23 0.12
N ALA A 36 -2.04 3.14 0.82
CA ALA A 36 -2.47 1.79 0.44
C ALA A 36 -3.98 1.60 0.53
N VAL A 37 -4.61 2.17 1.57
CA VAL A 37 -6.07 2.17 1.74
C VAL A 37 -6.76 2.97 0.63
N GLU A 38 -6.26 4.15 0.28
CA GLU A 38 -6.85 4.97 -0.77
C GLU A 38 -6.77 4.31 -2.15
N MET A 39 -5.62 3.72 -2.49
CA MET A 39 -5.44 3.00 -3.76
C MET A 39 -6.41 1.82 -3.90
N THR A 40 -6.60 1.03 -2.83
CA THR A 40 -7.54 -0.11 -2.86
C THR A 40 -9.00 0.34 -2.93
N LYS A 41 -9.37 1.45 -2.27
CA LYS A 41 -10.70 2.06 -2.41
C LYS A 41 -10.95 2.56 -3.83
N LEU A 42 -9.96 3.20 -4.45
CA LEU A 42 -10.07 3.71 -5.83
C LEU A 42 -10.34 2.57 -6.83
N VAL A 43 -9.69 1.42 -6.66
CA VAL A 43 -9.97 0.22 -7.46
C VAL A 43 -11.45 -0.20 -7.31
N GLY A 44 -11.96 -0.26 -6.08
CA GLY A 44 -13.37 -0.60 -5.82
C GLY A 44 -14.34 0.40 -6.44
N GLN A 45 -14.03 1.70 -6.37
CA GLN A 45 -14.81 2.74 -7.01
C GLN A 45 -14.84 2.56 -8.54
N LYS A 46 -13.69 2.35 -9.19
CA LYS A 46 -13.59 2.18 -10.64
C LYS A 46 -14.25 0.89 -11.14
N MET A 47 -14.24 -0.16 -10.32
CA MET A 47 -15.01 -1.38 -10.55
C MET A 47 -16.52 -1.12 -10.58
N ASN A 48 -17.04 -0.34 -9.62
CA ASN A 48 -18.46 0.03 -9.59
C ASN A 48 -18.87 0.88 -10.80
N GLU A 49 -17.97 1.74 -11.28
CA GLU A 49 -18.16 2.56 -12.50
C GLU A 49 -18.04 1.73 -13.80
N ARG A 50 -17.73 0.42 -13.73
CA ARG A 50 -17.44 -0.46 -14.88
C ARG A 50 -16.30 0.07 -15.77
N ASN A 51 -15.40 0.89 -15.23
CA ASN A 51 -14.25 1.42 -15.94
C ASN A 51 -13.06 0.46 -15.81
N PHE A 52 -13.12 -0.65 -16.54
CA PHE A 52 -12.17 -1.75 -16.38
C PHE A 52 -10.76 -1.40 -16.85
N ASP A 53 -10.61 -0.54 -17.85
CA ASP A 53 -9.30 -0.11 -18.36
C ASP A 53 -8.49 0.61 -17.27
N GLU A 54 -9.12 1.48 -16.50
CA GLU A 54 -8.48 2.16 -15.37
C GLU A 54 -8.24 1.22 -14.19
N VAL A 55 -9.14 0.26 -13.93
CA VAL A 55 -8.94 -0.75 -12.87
C VAL A 55 -7.67 -1.56 -13.09
N VAL A 56 -7.40 -1.98 -14.33
CA VAL A 56 -6.21 -2.77 -14.66
C VAL A 56 -4.94 -1.95 -14.40
N LYS A 57 -4.94 -0.66 -14.75
CA LYS A 57 -3.79 0.24 -14.49
C LYS A 57 -3.51 0.48 -13.01
N LEU A 58 -4.54 0.38 -12.17
CA LEU A 58 -4.43 0.57 -10.72
C LEU A 58 -3.94 -0.67 -9.96
N ARG A 59 -3.82 -1.82 -10.64
CA ARG A 59 -3.22 -3.04 -10.08
C ARG A 59 -1.70 -2.99 -10.21
N GLY A 60 -1.02 -3.82 -9.40
CA GLY A 60 0.44 -3.95 -9.44
C GLY A 60 0.92 -4.33 -10.84
N ARG A 61 2.15 -3.91 -11.17
CA ARG A 61 2.84 -4.31 -12.40
C ARG A 61 3.29 -5.77 -12.36
#